data_AF-A0A8J4AWH9-F1
#
_entry.id   AF-A0A8J4AWH9-F1
#
_cell.length_a   1.000
_cell.length_b   1.000
_cell.length_c   1.000
_cell.angle_alpha   90.00
_cell.angle_beta   90.00
_cell.angle_gamma   90.00
#
_symmetry.space_group_name_H-M   'P 1'
#
loop_
_entity.id
_entity.type
_entity.pdbx_description
1 polymer ?
#
loop_
_entity_poly.entity_id
_entity_poly.type
_entity_poly.pdbx_seq_one_letter_code
_entity_poly.pdbx_strand_id
1 'polypeptide(L)'
;MATSMEEDTHVADHSSFDLEAYISNYTGHAKIDRLLFIAERSAGKPLELEALRMAHDELKKTENTQRYKEVVARIEGRLGAGYTLDRVWMENTDRRSASKGERLESELQSFKAAMMKESIRMGHSDLGDWAYDRGDLQTAFKCYARTRDYCTTSRHVVAMCLAVIRTALELENFVHVANYIGKAESTPDVINDPITYSKLKAASGLQLLRAKKFKLAARKLCEVSPEMGSSYSDVIALHDVAVYGSLCALASLDRSELRTKVISNIGFREILELAPEMRELVHSFYNSQYAAALRCLDALKPSLLLDVHLSDSVPQLYALIRHRALCQYVQPFSSVNLAAMAVAFNTAVGELEKQLAGLIMDGAISARIDSATKVLYASKADLRATTFAKVLAAGEAYCRDTRALLLRANLVQHDFMQSGPLGGRSKKDRLERGLYDMGGLGGGGLMFGMGGMGLGGRSMLV
;
A
#
# COMPACT_ATOMS: atom_id res chain seq x y z
N MET A 1 13.22 -3.40 31.93
CA MET A 1 12.89 -4.03 30.64
C MET A 1 12.13 -3.02 29.79
N ALA A 2 12.87 -2.13 29.12
CA ALA A 2 12.44 -1.23 28.04
C ALA A 2 13.55 -0.18 27.88
N THR A 3 14.58 -0.48 27.11
CA THR A 3 15.58 0.50 26.63
C THR A 3 16.40 -0.14 25.50
N SER A 4 16.70 0.68 24.49
CA SER A 4 17.59 0.48 23.33
C SER A 4 17.07 -0.33 22.12
N MET A 5 16.16 0.29 21.37
CA MET A 5 16.11 0.19 19.89
C MET A 5 15.89 1.60 19.32
N GLU A 6 16.77 2.53 19.69
CA GLU A 6 17.03 3.72 18.86
C GLU A 6 18.27 3.37 18.01
N GLU A 7 18.05 2.64 16.92
CA GLU A 7 19.08 2.54 15.88
C GLU A 7 19.00 3.78 15.00
N ASP A 8 19.95 4.67 15.24
CA ASP A 8 20.47 5.72 14.37
C ASP A 8 19.75 5.90 13.02
N THR A 9 18.80 6.83 13.00
CA THR A 9 18.40 7.54 11.78
C THR A 9 19.44 8.60 11.40
N HIS A 10 20.73 8.29 11.51
CA HIS A 10 21.81 9.15 11.00
C HIS A 10 21.79 9.07 9.47
N VAL A 11 21.01 9.98 8.89
CA VAL A 11 20.75 10.03 7.46
C VAL A 11 22.03 10.36 6.71
N ALA A 12 22.40 9.45 5.80
CA ALA A 12 23.53 9.52 4.89
C ALA A 12 23.69 10.90 4.22
N ASP A 13 24.93 11.21 3.87
CA ASP A 13 25.33 12.42 3.17
C ASP A 13 24.47 12.63 1.90
N HIS A 14 23.61 13.65 1.92
CA HIS A 14 22.64 13.92 0.84
C HIS A 14 23.24 14.67 -0.36
N SER A 15 24.56 14.81 -0.41
CA SER A 15 25.29 15.52 -1.45
C SER A 15 25.07 14.96 -2.87
N SER A 16 24.48 13.77 -3.01
CA SER A 16 24.15 13.11 -4.28
C SER A 16 22.68 13.22 -4.71
N PHE A 17 21.77 13.76 -3.90
CA PHE A 17 20.34 13.83 -4.27
C PHE A 17 20.05 15.06 -5.15
N ASP A 18 19.75 14.82 -6.42
CA ASP A 18 19.36 15.86 -7.37
C ASP A 18 17.87 16.23 -7.17
N LEU A 19 17.65 17.29 -6.39
CA LEU A 19 16.31 17.79 -6.08
C LEU A 19 15.59 18.32 -7.32
N GLU A 20 16.29 19.01 -8.22
CA GLU A 20 15.68 19.64 -9.40
C GLU A 20 15.18 18.57 -10.37
N ALA A 21 16.01 17.55 -10.65
CA ALA A 21 15.62 16.42 -11.49
C ALA A 21 14.44 15.66 -10.87
N TYR A 22 14.47 15.38 -9.56
CA TYR A 22 13.37 14.69 -8.87
C TYR A 22 12.05 15.45 -8.98
N ILE A 23 12.05 16.75 -8.67
CA ILE A 23 10.86 17.59 -8.58
C ILE A 23 10.28 17.95 -9.96
N SER A 24 11.10 17.90 -11.01
CA SER A 24 10.65 18.11 -12.40
C SER A 24 9.60 17.09 -12.88
N ASN A 25 9.55 15.91 -12.26
CA ASN A 25 8.59 14.85 -12.60
C ASN A 25 7.15 15.13 -12.14
N TYR A 26 6.95 16.13 -11.28
CA TYR A 26 5.68 16.41 -10.61
C TYR A 26 5.14 17.79 -10.95
N THR A 27 3.82 17.94 -10.79
CA THR A 27 3.11 19.20 -11.01
C THR A 27 2.11 19.45 -9.88
N GLY A 28 1.63 20.70 -9.78
CA GLY A 28 0.56 21.06 -8.84
C GLY A 28 0.90 20.80 -7.37
N HIS A 29 -0.08 20.32 -6.61
CA HIS A 29 0.05 20.08 -5.18
C HIS A 29 1.08 19.01 -4.82
N ALA A 30 1.13 17.91 -5.59
CA ALA A 30 2.09 16.83 -5.39
C ALA A 30 3.54 17.31 -5.39
N LYS A 31 3.86 18.29 -6.25
CA LYS A 31 5.18 18.91 -6.32
C LYS A 31 5.51 19.67 -5.02
N ILE A 32 4.56 20.46 -4.53
CA ILE A 32 4.69 21.24 -3.29
C ILE A 32 4.80 20.30 -2.08
N ASP A 33 3.94 19.29 -1.98
CA ASP A 33 3.95 18.33 -0.87
C ASP A 33 5.28 17.58 -0.77
N ARG A 34 5.85 17.17 -1.91
CA ARG A 34 7.17 16.52 -1.97
C ARG A 34 8.29 17.46 -1.53
N LEU A 35 8.28 18.72 -1.98
CA LEU A 35 9.26 19.72 -1.55
C LEU A 35 9.21 19.97 -0.04
N LEU A 36 8.01 20.10 0.52
CA LEU A 36 7.82 20.32 1.96
C LEU A 36 8.25 19.10 2.78
N PHE A 37 7.94 17.90 2.30
CA PHE A 37 8.37 16.67 2.96
C PHE A 37 9.89 16.50 2.95
N ILE A 38 10.55 16.80 1.81
CA ILE A 38 12.01 16.79 1.72
C ILE A 38 12.62 17.83 2.66
N ALA A 39 12.05 19.04 2.72
CA ALA A 39 12.51 20.06 3.64
C ALA A 39 12.42 19.60 5.11
N GLU A 40 11.31 18.97 5.50
CA GLU A 40 11.14 18.41 6.86
C GLU A 40 12.16 17.30 7.17
N ARG A 41 12.40 16.38 6.23
CA ARG A 41 13.35 15.26 6.41
C ARG A 41 14.81 15.68 6.36
N SER A 42 15.11 16.82 5.74
CA SER A 42 16.47 17.36 5.59
C SER A 42 16.76 18.56 6.51
N ALA A 43 15.94 18.74 7.56
CA ALA A 43 16.08 19.85 8.50
C ALA A 43 17.52 20.04 9.00
N GLY A 44 18.00 21.28 8.93
CA GLY A 44 19.36 21.69 9.30
C GLY A 44 20.42 21.46 8.21
N LYS A 45 20.05 20.93 7.04
CA LYS A 45 20.97 20.67 5.91
C LYS A 45 20.71 21.66 4.76
N PRO A 46 21.69 21.87 3.85
CA PRO A 46 21.50 22.77 2.69
C PRO A 46 20.28 22.44 1.83
N LEU A 47 19.96 21.14 1.72
CA LEU A 47 18.82 20.64 0.95
C LEU A 47 17.47 21.17 1.46
N GLU A 48 17.34 21.47 2.76
CA GLU A 48 16.13 22.06 3.33
C GLU A 48 15.83 23.42 2.71
N LEU A 49 16.84 24.31 2.72
CA LEU A 49 16.70 25.67 2.20
C LEU A 49 16.46 25.67 0.70
N GLU A 50 17.09 24.76 -0.03
CA GLU A 50 16.86 24.61 -1.46
C GLU A 50 15.43 24.16 -1.77
N ALA A 51 14.91 23.17 -1.03
CA ALA A 51 13.54 22.70 -1.18
C ALA A 51 12.51 23.77 -0.82
N LEU A 52 12.73 24.53 0.26
CA LEU A 52 11.87 25.65 0.64
C LEU A 52 11.90 26.79 -0.40
N ARG A 53 13.07 27.06 -1.00
CA ARG A 53 13.20 28.04 -2.08
C ARG A 53 12.35 27.64 -3.29
N MET A 54 12.50 26.40 -3.76
CA MET A 54 11.73 25.89 -4.90
C MET A 54 10.23 25.84 -4.58
N ALA A 55 9.84 25.52 -3.34
CA ALA A 55 8.43 25.52 -2.92
C ALA A 55 7.83 26.92 -2.94
N HIS A 56 8.58 27.93 -2.48
CA HIS A 56 8.17 29.34 -2.54
C HIS A 56 7.99 29.81 -3.98
N ASP A 57 8.99 29.57 -4.83
CA ASP A 57 8.98 29.97 -6.24
C ASP A 57 7.80 29.34 -7.00
N GLU A 58 7.43 28.10 -6.66
CA GLU A 58 6.28 27.41 -7.25
C GLU A 58 4.94 27.93 -6.70
N LEU A 59 4.83 28.15 -5.39
CA LEU A 59 3.61 28.69 -4.75
C LEU A 59 3.27 30.10 -5.25
N LYS A 60 4.27 30.90 -5.64
CA LYS A 60 4.04 32.21 -6.27
C LYS A 60 3.36 32.13 -7.63
N LYS A 61 3.37 30.97 -8.28
CA LYS A 61 2.66 30.71 -9.55
C LYS A 61 1.23 30.21 -9.32
N THR A 62 0.85 29.85 -8.09
CA THR A 62 -0.47 29.32 -7.74
C THR A 62 -1.31 30.32 -6.95
N GLU A 63 -2.57 29.97 -6.67
CA GLU A 63 -3.49 30.78 -5.85
C GLU A 63 -3.50 30.37 -4.36
N ASN A 64 -2.61 29.46 -3.93
CA ASN A 64 -2.60 28.92 -2.57
C ASN A 64 -1.80 29.82 -1.60
N THR A 65 -2.47 30.84 -1.09
CA THR A 65 -1.90 31.83 -0.16
C THR A 65 -1.60 31.25 1.22
N GLN A 66 -2.38 30.28 1.67
CA GLN A 66 -2.22 29.65 2.99
C GLN A 66 -0.89 28.87 3.08
N ARG A 67 -0.62 27.99 2.11
CA ARG A 67 0.66 27.26 2.06
C ARG A 67 1.84 28.19 1.81
N TYR A 68 1.68 29.22 0.97
CA TYR A 68 2.72 30.24 0.78
C TYR A 68 3.15 30.88 2.11
N LYS A 69 2.19 31.26 2.96
CA LYS A 69 2.47 31.82 4.28
C LYS A 69 3.22 30.82 5.17
N GLU A 70 2.86 29.54 5.14
CA GLU A 70 3.54 28.49 5.90
C GLU A 70 4.98 28.29 5.44
N VAL A 71 5.24 28.26 4.12
CA VAL A 71 6.60 28.14 3.57
C VAL A 71 7.47 29.33 3.94
N VAL A 72 6.96 30.55 3.79
CA VAL A 72 7.69 31.77 4.18
C VAL A 72 8.01 31.76 5.67
N ALA A 73 7.06 31.31 6.51
CA ALA A 73 7.30 31.17 7.94
C ALA A 73 8.44 30.18 8.22
N ARG A 74 8.48 29.03 7.53
CA ARG A 74 9.57 28.04 7.66
C ARG A 74 10.92 28.53 7.14
N ILE A 75 10.96 29.42 6.14
CA ILE A 75 12.22 30.00 5.64
C ILE A 75 12.89 30.86 6.72
N GLU A 76 12.11 31.52 7.59
CA GLU A 76 12.61 32.35 8.70
C GLU A 76 13.63 33.43 8.26
N GLY A 77 13.51 33.93 7.03
CA GLY A 77 14.44 34.93 6.47
C GLY A 77 15.82 34.40 6.08
N ARG A 78 16.08 33.09 6.20
CA ARG A 78 17.39 32.46 5.88
C ARG A 78 17.80 32.59 4.41
N LEU A 79 16.84 32.82 3.50
CA LEU A 79 17.07 33.01 2.05
C LEU A 79 17.15 34.48 1.62
N GLY A 80 17.09 35.44 2.56
CA GLY A 80 17.18 36.87 2.29
C GLY A 80 15.84 37.57 2.00
N ALA A 81 15.91 38.86 1.69
CA ALA A 81 14.74 39.75 1.63
C ALA A 81 13.69 39.39 0.56
N GLY A 82 14.11 38.76 -0.55
CA GLY A 82 13.22 38.32 -1.64
C GLY A 82 12.27 37.18 -1.26
N TYR A 83 12.56 36.48 -0.16
CA TYR A 83 11.78 35.34 0.31
C TYR A 83 10.95 35.66 1.57
N THR A 84 10.69 36.94 1.80
CA THR A 84 9.83 37.42 2.90
C THR A 84 8.35 37.42 2.50
N LEU A 85 7.48 37.66 3.48
CA LEU A 85 6.03 37.59 3.31
C LEU A 85 5.52 38.77 2.47
N ASP A 86 5.15 38.50 1.24
CA ASP A 86 4.55 39.49 0.34
C ASP A 86 3.04 39.62 0.61
N ARG A 87 2.70 40.55 1.51
CA ARG A 87 1.32 40.82 1.91
C ARG A 87 0.47 41.39 0.77
N VAL A 88 1.07 42.22 -0.09
CA VAL A 88 0.36 42.87 -1.19
C VAL A 88 -0.07 41.86 -2.23
N TRP A 89 0.80 40.92 -2.58
CA TRP A 89 0.44 39.82 -3.47
C TRP A 89 -0.64 38.92 -2.86
N MET A 90 -0.51 38.53 -1.59
CA MET A 90 -1.52 37.68 -0.93
C MET A 90 -2.90 38.32 -0.93
N GLU A 91 -3.02 39.58 -0.48
CA GLU A 91 -4.31 40.29 -0.44
C GLU A 91 -4.93 40.42 -1.85
N ASN A 92 -4.11 40.70 -2.86
CA ASN A 92 -4.60 40.79 -4.24
C ASN A 92 -5.03 39.43 -4.82
N THR A 93 -4.28 38.36 -4.54
CA THR A 93 -4.60 37.00 -4.97
C THR A 93 -5.86 36.49 -4.26
N ASP A 94 -5.96 36.69 -2.94
CA ASP A 94 -7.13 36.30 -2.16
C ASP A 94 -8.39 37.04 -2.62
N ARG A 95 -8.30 38.36 -2.84
CA ARG A 95 -9.43 39.16 -3.36
C ARG A 95 -9.86 38.66 -4.75
N ARG A 96 -8.91 38.42 -5.66
CA ARG A 96 -9.21 37.92 -7.02
C ARG A 96 -9.87 36.54 -6.98
N SER A 97 -9.33 35.64 -6.17
CA SER A 97 -9.81 34.28 -6.03
C SER A 97 -11.18 34.24 -5.34
N ALA A 98 -11.45 35.11 -4.36
CA ALA A 98 -12.77 35.28 -3.74
C ALA A 98 -13.82 35.75 -4.76
N SER A 99 -13.54 36.80 -5.54
CA SER A 99 -14.46 37.26 -6.59
C SER A 99 -14.71 36.19 -7.68
N LYS A 100 -13.70 35.36 -7.99
CA LYS A 100 -13.87 34.20 -8.89
C LYS A 100 -14.81 33.16 -8.27
N GLY A 101 -14.64 32.85 -6.98
CA GLY A 101 -15.52 31.93 -6.24
C GLY A 101 -16.97 32.39 -6.22
N GLU A 102 -17.22 33.65 -5.85
CA GLU A 102 -18.57 34.25 -5.84
C GLU A 102 -19.24 34.19 -7.22
N ARG A 103 -18.48 34.46 -8.28
CA ARG A 103 -18.97 34.37 -9.66
C ARG A 103 -19.37 32.93 -10.02
N LEU A 104 -18.51 31.95 -9.73
CA LEU A 104 -18.78 30.52 -10.01
C LEU A 104 -20.00 30.02 -9.20
N GLU A 105 -20.14 30.45 -7.95
CA GLU A 105 -21.32 30.12 -7.14
C GLU A 105 -22.60 30.72 -7.72
N SER A 106 -22.57 32.00 -8.14
CA SER A 106 -23.71 32.66 -8.78
C SER A 106 -24.10 31.98 -10.10
N GLU A 107 -23.12 31.63 -10.94
CA GLU A 107 -23.34 30.89 -12.20
C GLU A 107 -23.97 29.51 -11.91
N LEU A 108 -23.47 28.78 -10.90
CA LEU A 108 -24.02 27.49 -10.49
C LEU A 108 -25.47 27.60 -9.99
N GLN A 109 -25.83 28.66 -9.25
CA GLN A 109 -27.22 28.88 -8.83
C GLN A 109 -28.13 29.17 -10.02
N SER A 110 -27.64 29.95 -11.00
CA SER A 110 -28.36 30.18 -12.26
C SER A 110 -28.61 28.88 -13.01
N PHE A 111 -27.60 28.01 -13.15
CA PHE A 111 -27.75 26.71 -13.80
C PHE A 111 -28.72 25.77 -13.06
N LYS A 112 -28.75 25.83 -11.73
CA LYS A 112 -29.72 25.09 -10.91
C LYS A 112 -31.15 25.58 -11.13
N ALA A 113 -31.34 26.90 -11.18
CA ALA A 113 -32.65 27.50 -11.48
C ALA A 113 -33.12 27.14 -12.90
N ALA A 114 -32.21 27.09 -13.87
CA ALA A 114 -32.48 26.67 -15.24
C ALA A 114 -32.62 25.14 -15.42
N MET A 115 -32.34 24.34 -14.39
CA MET A 115 -32.40 22.87 -14.39
C MET A 115 -31.56 22.18 -15.48
N MET A 116 -30.44 22.79 -15.89
CA MET A 116 -29.55 22.25 -16.91
C MET A 116 -28.51 21.30 -16.30
N LYS A 117 -28.75 19.98 -16.36
CA LYS A 117 -27.91 18.97 -15.70
C LYS A 117 -26.42 19.07 -16.03
N GLU A 118 -26.06 19.25 -17.31
CA GLU A 118 -24.66 19.32 -17.72
C GLU A 118 -23.97 20.59 -17.20
N SER A 119 -24.65 21.73 -17.25
CA SER A 119 -24.14 22.99 -16.70
C SER A 119 -24.00 22.94 -15.17
N ILE A 120 -24.93 22.27 -14.47
CA ILE A 120 -24.82 22.06 -13.02
C ILE A 120 -23.61 21.16 -12.70
N ARG A 121 -23.39 20.10 -13.49
CA ARG A 121 -22.25 19.19 -13.34
C ARG A 121 -20.92 19.93 -13.54
N MET A 122 -20.81 20.69 -14.63
CA MET A 122 -19.61 21.49 -14.93
C MET A 122 -19.40 22.57 -13.87
N GLY A 123 -20.43 23.31 -13.47
CA GLY A 123 -20.30 24.32 -12.42
C GLY A 123 -19.85 23.75 -11.06
N HIS A 124 -20.29 22.52 -10.70
CA HIS A 124 -19.76 21.83 -9.53
C HIS A 124 -18.30 21.38 -9.70
N SER A 125 -17.89 20.99 -10.92
CA SER A 125 -16.49 20.67 -11.23
C SER A 125 -15.60 21.90 -11.14
N ASP A 126 -16.00 23.01 -11.76
CA ASP A 126 -15.24 24.27 -11.79
C ASP A 126 -15.09 24.87 -10.39
N LEU A 127 -16.15 24.78 -9.55
CA LEU A 127 -16.08 25.18 -8.15
C LEU A 127 -15.16 24.24 -7.34
N GLY A 128 -15.12 22.95 -7.70
CA GLY A 128 -14.18 21.98 -7.15
C GLY A 128 -12.73 22.31 -7.50
N ASP A 129 -12.46 22.60 -8.77
CA ASP A 129 -11.13 22.98 -9.27
C ASP A 129 -10.66 24.30 -8.62
N TRP A 130 -11.54 25.30 -8.50
CA TRP A 130 -11.23 26.52 -7.76
C TRP A 130 -10.88 26.27 -6.29
N ALA A 131 -11.67 25.47 -5.58
CA ALA A 131 -11.39 25.14 -4.18
C ALA A 131 -10.10 24.32 -4.04
N TYR A 132 -9.84 23.43 -5.00
CA TYR A 132 -8.61 22.65 -5.07
C TYR A 132 -7.39 23.55 -5.28
N ASP A 133 -7.41 24.47 -6.24
CA ASP A 133 -6.29 25.40 -6.52
C ASP A 133 -5.94 26.29 -5.31
N ARG A 134 -6.94 26.59 -4.45
CA ARG A 134 -6.74 27.33 -3.19
C ARG A 134 -6.17 26.48 -2.06
N GLY A 135 -6.18 25.16 -2.18
CA GLY A 135 -5.83 24.22 -1.12
C GLY A 135 -6.95 23.86 -0.16
N ASP A 136 -8.21 24.26 -0.42
CA ASP A 136 -9.36 23.80 0.37
C ASP A 136 -9.86 22.43 -0.16
N LEU A 137 -9.11 21.40 0.24
CA LEU A 137 -9.35 20.02 -0.19
C LEU A 137 -10.71 19.47 0.28
N GLN A 138 -11.22 19.93 1.42
CA GLN A 138 -12.51 19.48 1.97
C GLN A 138 -13.67 20.00 1.14
N THR A 139 -13.63 21.28 0.76
CA THR A 139 -14.65 21.87 -0.12
C THR A 139 -14.55 21.28 -1.52
N ALA A 140 -13.33 21.14 -2.07
CA ALA A 140 -13.10 20.50 -3.37
C ALA A 140 -13.70 19.09 -3.43
N PHE A 141 -13.40 18.24 -2.44
CA PHE A 141 -13.96 16.89 -2.34
C PHE A 141 -15.49 16.89 -2.35
N LYS A 142 -16.13 17.77 -1.57
CA LYS A 142 -17.60 17.90 -1.52
C LYS A 142 -18.17 18.34 -2.86
N CYS A 143 -17.52 19.29 -3.55
CA CYS A 143 -17.95 19.79 -4.85
C CYS A 143 -17.89 18.67 -5.91
N TYR A 144 -16.79 17.93 -6.00
CA TYR A 144 -16.68 16.79 -6.91
C TYR A 144 -17.66 15.67 -6.55
N ALA A 145 -17.83 15.34 -5.26
CA ALA A 145 -18.78 14.31 -4.86
C ALA A 145 -20.24 14.66 -5.24
N ARG A 146 -20.59 15.95 -5.25
CA ARG A 146 -21.91 16.45 -5.67
C ARG A 146 -22.18 16.29 -7.17
N THR A 147 -21.15 16.21 -8.02
CA THR A 147 -21.37 16.01 -9.46
C THR A 147 -22.03 14.66 -9.77
N ARG A 148 -21.94 13.70 -8.84
CA ARG A 148 -22.50 12.34 -8.95
C ARG A 148 -23.95 12.31 -9.43
N ASP A 149 -24.78 13.17 -8.87
CA ASP A 149 -26.23 13.15 -9.12
C ASP A 149 -26.57 13.71 -10.52
N TYR A 150 -25.58 14.32 -11.19
CA TYR A 150 -25.68 14.93 -12.52
C TYR A 150 -24.86 14.18 -13.58
N CYS A 151 -24.24 13.03 -13.25
CA CYS A 151 -23.55 12.18 -14.21
C CYS A 151 -24.57 11.42 -15.08
N THR A 152 -24.47 11.55 -16.41
CA THR A 152 -25.34 10.87 -17.39
C THR A 152 -24.60 9.85 -18.25
N THR A 153 -23.30 10.02 -18.44
CA THR A 153 -22.45 9.13 -19.26
C THR A 153 -21.38 8.45 -18.40
N SER A 154 -20.85 7.32 -18.88
CA SER A 154 -19.69 6.64 -18.25
C SER A 154 -18.50 7.59 -18.08
N ARG A 155 -18.24 8.44 -19.08
CA ARG A 155 -17.18 9.46 -19.04
C ARG A 155 -17.37 10.45 -17.88
N HIS A 156 -18.61 10.86 -17.60
CA HIS A 156 -18.90 11.76 -16.47
C HIS A 156 -18.61 11.08 -15.13
N VAL A 157 -18.98 9.80 -14.99
CA VAL A 157 -18.73 9.02 -13.77
C VAL A 157 -17.22 8.88 -13.53
N VAL A 158 -16.47 8.54 -14.58
CA VAL A 158 -15.01 8.36 -14.52
C VAL A 158 -14.30 9.66 -14.16
N ALA A 159 -14.63 10.76 -14.84
CA ALA A 159 -14.03 12.06 -14.58
C ALA A 159 -14.25 12.51 -13.13
N MET A 160 -15.48 12.35 -12.61
CA MET A 160 -15.79 12.58 -11.20
C MET A 160 -14.95 11.68 -10.30
N CYS A 161 -14.89 10.37 -10.55
CA CYS A 161 -14.13 9.44 -9.73
C CYS A 161 -12.65 9.82 -9.68
N LEU A 162 -12.03 10.20 -10.80
CA LEU A 162 -10.63 10.64 -10.84
C LEU A 162 -10.40 11.91 -10.00
N ALA A 163 -11.29 12.91 -10.09
CA ALA A 163 -11.18 14.14 -9.29
C ALA A 163 -11.35 13.87 -7.78
N VAL A 164 -12.30 13.01 -7.42
CA VAL A 164 -12.49 12.57 -6.03
C VAL A 164 -11.31 11.75 -5.52
N ILE A 165 -10.74 10.85 -6.34
CA ILE A 165 -9.56 10.05 -5.96
C ILE A 165 -8.36 10.97 -5.72
N ARG A 166 -8.10 11.94 -6.61
CA ARG A 166 -7.01 12.91 -6.45
C ARG A 166 -7.12 13.66 -5.12
N THR A 167 -8.27 14.28 -4.86
CA THR A 167 -8.51 15.01 -3.60
C THR A 167 -8.46 14.10 -2.37
N ALA A 168 -8.98 12.88 -2.46
CA ALA A 168 -8.97 11.93 -1.35
C ALA A 168 -7.56 11.39 -1.04
N LEU A 169 -6.68 11.28 -2.04
CA LEU A 169 -5.27 10.90 -1.84
C LEU A 169 -4.52 11.98 -1.05
N GLU A 170 -4.72 13.26 -1.39
CA GLU A 170 -4.12 14.38 -0.65
C GLU A 170 -4.69 14.55 0.77
N LEU A 171 -5.97 14.21 0.97
CA LEU A 171 -6.59 14.14 2.30
C LEU A 171 -6.20 12.89 3.11
N GLU A 172 -5.33 12.02 2.55
CA GLU A 172 -4.96 10.70 3.08
C GLU A 172 -6.16 9.80 3.44
N ASN A 173 -7.30 10.00 2.78
CA ASN A 173 -8.51 9.24 3.02
C ASN A 173 -8.61 8.02 2.11
N PHE A 174 -7.81 7.00 2.43
CA PHE A 174 -7.65 5.79 1.64
C PHE A 174 -8.92 4.93 1.50
N VAL A 175 -9.89 5.08 2.40
CA VAL A 175 -11.18 4.38 2.31
C VAL A 175 -11.99 4.91 1.13
N HIS A 176 -12.06 6.24 0.99
CA HIS A 176 -12.74 6.85 -0.15
C HIS A 176 -12.02 6.53 -1.45
N VAL A 177 -10.68 6.56 -1.47
CA VAL A 177 -9.89 6.17 -2.64
C VAL A 177 -10.26 4.75 -3.11
N ALA A 178 -10.28 3.76 -2.21
CA ALA A 178 -10.65 2.39 -2.56
C ALA A 178 -12.09 2.28 -3.12
N ASN A 179 -13.05 2.97 -2.49
CA ASN A 179 -14.45 2.94 -2.91
C ASN A 179 -14.66 3.57 -4.31
N TYR A 180 -14.03 4.71 -4.57
CA TYR A 180 -14.16 5.40 -5.86
C TYR A 180 -13.35 4.71 -6.98
N ILE A 181 -12.24 4.04 -6.65
CA ILE A 181 -11.55 3.16 -7.60
C ILE A 181 -12.46 2.00 -8.00
N GLY A 182 -13.05 1.28 -7.03
CA GLY A 182 -13.96 0.18 -7.32
C GLY A 182 -15.16 0.62 -8.16
N LYS A 183 -15.69 1.81 -7.89
CA LYS A 183 -16.76 2.43 -8.71
C LYS A 183 -16.29 2.74 -10.13
N ALA A 184 -15.13 3.34 -10.30
CA ALA A 184 -14.58 3.67 -11.61
C ALA A 184 -14.28 2.40 -12.43
N GLU A 185 -13.66 1.38 -11.82
CA GLU A 185 -13.38 0.09 -12.47
C GLU A 185 -14.66 -0.66 -12.89
N SER A 186 -15.76 -0.48 -12.14
CA SER A 186 -17.07 -1.07 -12.49
C SER A 186 -17.80 -0.34 -13.63
N THR A 187 -17.32 0.84 -14.05
CA THR A 187 -17.95 1.63 -15.11
C THR A 187 -17.58 1.06 -16.49
N PRO A 188 -18.54 0.88 -17.41
CA PRO A 188 -18.25 0.37 -18.76
C PRO A 188 -17.21 1.24 -19.51
N ASP A 189 -16.48 0.61 -20.43
CA ASP A 189 -15.48 1.21 -21.32
C ASP A 189 -14.18 1.72 -20.67
N VAL A 190 -14.07 1.76 -19.34
CA VAL A 190 -12.84 2.19 -18.64
C VAL A 190 -11.64 1.30 -18.95
N ILE A 191 -11.88 -0.01 -19.10
CA ILE A 191 -10.84 -0.99 -19.43
C ILE A 191 -10.28 -0.76 -20.83
N ASN A 192 -11.06 -0.14 -21.72
CA ASN A 192 -10.67 0.14 -23.10
C ASN A 192 -9.90 1.47 -23.25
N ASP A 193 -9.80 2.28 -22.19
CA ASP A 193 -8.99 3.49 -22.12
C ASP A 193 -7.73 3.23 -21.27
N PRO A 194 -6.57 2.93 -21.91
CA PRO A 194 -5.36 2.54 -21.20
C PRO A 194 -4.85 3.61 -20.25
N ILE A 195 -5.05 4.90 -20.56
CA ILE A 195 -4.56 6.02 -19.74
C ILE A 195 -5.38 6.10 -18.46
N THR A 196 -6.71 6.14 -18.57
CA THR A 196 -7.60 6.18 -17.40
C THR A 196 -7.43 4.93 -16.55
N TYR A 197 -7.38 3.75 -17.18
CA TYR A 197 -7.18 2.49 -16.47
C TYR A 197 -5.85 2.52 -15.70
N SER A 198 -4.77 3.00 -16.32
CA SER A 198 -3.46 3.15 -15.68
C SER A 198 -3.48 4.09 -14.48
N LYS A 199 -4.18 5.23 -14.57
CA LYS A 199 -4.36 6.17 -13.44
C LYS A 199 -5.05 5.49 -12.25
N LEU A 200 -6.10 4.72 -12.51
CA LEU A 200 -6.81 3.96 -11.47
C LEU A 200 -5.90 2.89 -10.83
N LYS A 201 -5.09 2.18 -11.63
CA LYS A 201 -4.13 1.19 -11.11
C LYS A 201 -3.02 1.84 -10.29
N ALA A 202 -2.49 2.97 -10.72
CA ALA A 202 -1.48 3.72 -9.98
C ALA A 202 -2.04 4.21 -8.63
N ALA A 203 -3.24 4.80 -8.63
CA ALA A 203 -3.92 5.21 -7.40
C ALA A 203 -4.23 4.03 -6.46
N SER A 204 -4.65 2.88 -7.02
CA SER A 204 -4.88 1.65 -6.25
C SER A 204 -3.59 1.11 -5.63
N GLY A 205 -2.51 1.09 -6.41
CA GLY A 205 -1.19 0.69 -5.95
C GLY A 205 -0.70 1.55 -4.81
N LEU A 206 -0.84 2.88 -4.94
CA LEU A 206 -0.46 3.85 -3.92
C LEU A 206 -1.25 3.68 -2.62
N GLN A 207 -2.57 3.53 -2.72
CA GLN A 207 -3.44 3.29 -1.56
C GLN A 207 -3.08 1.97 -0.84
N LEU A 208 -2.82 0.90 -1.59
CA LEU A 208 -2.42 -0.40 -1.02
C LEU A 208 -1.02 -0.35 -0.40
N LEU A 209 -0.12 0.46 -0.94
CA LEU A 209 1.22 0.69 -0.38
C LEU A 209 1.13 1.38 0.98
N ARG A 210 0.34 2.45 1.10
CA ARG A 210 0.10 3.15 2.38
C ARG A 210 -0.62 2.24 3.39
N ALA A 211 -1.45 1.31 2.92
CA ALA A 211 -2.06 0.26 3.75
C ALA A 211 -1.12 -0.92 4.07
N LYS A 212 0.16 -0.87 3.70
CA LYS A 212 1.19 -1.91 3.90
C LYS A 212 0.84 -3.28 3.28
N LYS A 213 -0.04 -3.29 2.27
CA LYS A 213 -0.43 -4.50 1.52
C LYS A 213 0.44 -4.67 0.27
N PHE A 214 1.74 -4.87 0.48
CA PHE A 214 2.76 -4.84 -0.58
C PHE A 214 2.50 -5.79 -1.75
N LYS A 215 1.99 -7.01 -1.49
CA LYS A 215 1.69 -7.99 -2.55
C LYS A 215 0.61 -7.51 -3.51
N LEU A 216 -0.44 -6.89 -2.98
CA LEU A 216 -1.53 -6.36 -3.80
C LEU A 216 -1.08 -5.08 -4.52
N ALA A 217 -0.33 -4.22 -3.82
CA ALA A 217 0.25 -3.01 -4.41
C ALA A 217 1.14 -3.33 -5.62
N ALA A 218 2.07 -4.28 -5.49
CA ALA A 218 2.94 -4.72 -6.58
C ALA A 218 2.13 -5.19 -7.80
N ARG A 219 1.10 -6.01 -7.59
CA ARG A 219 0.27 -6.53 -8.69
C ARG A 219 -0.44 -5.40 -9.44
N LYS A 220 -0.95 -4.38 -8.74
CA LYS A 220 -1.64 -3.23 -9.35
C LYS A 220 -0.67 -2.29 -10.05
N LEU A 221 0.48 -1.99 -9.44
CA LEU A 221 1.50 -1.13 -10.04
C LEU A 221 2.12 -1.74 -11.30
N CYS A 222 2.30 -3.07 -11.35
CA CYS A 222 2.76 -3.77 -12.56
C CYS A 222 1.72 -3.83 -13.69
N GLU A 223 0.46 -3.46 -13.44
CA GLU A 223 -0.60 -3.35 -14.46
C GLU A 223 -0.69 -1.95 -15.08
N VAL A 224 0.14 -1.00 -14.64
CA VAL A 224 0.20 0.36 -15.19
C VAL A 224 0.86 0.33 -16.57
N SER A 225 0.25 1.02 -17.54
CA SER A 225 0.80 1.19 -18.89
C SER A 225 1.73 2.40 -18.99
N PRO A 226 2.82 2.34 -19.77
CA PRO A 226 3.69 3.48 -20.05
C PRO A 226 2.96 4.63 -20.78
N GLU A 227 1.84 4.36 -21.44
CA GLU A 227 0.99 5.35 -22.12
C GLU A 227 0.46 6.45 -21.18
N MET A 228 0.47 6.24 -19.87
CA MET A 228 0.10 7.27 -18.89
C MET A 228 0.97 8.53 -19.03
N GLY A 229 2.25 8.39 -19.40
CA GLY A 229 3.19 9.49 -19.52
C GLY A 229 3.20 10.41 -18.29
N SER A 230 3.17 11.74 -18.53
CA SER A 230 3.08 12.78 -17.50
C SER A 230 1.65 13.19 -17.16
N SER A 231 0.63 12.49 -17.67
CA SER A 231 -0.78 12.87 -17.51
C SER A 231 -1.31 12.73 -16.07
N TYR A 232 -0.50 12.18 -15.16
CA TYR A 232 -0.83 11.96 -13.75
C TYR A 232 0.28 12.43 -12.78
N SER A 233 1.16 13.31 -13.26
CA SER A 233 2.24 13.94 -12.48
C SER A 233 1.75 14.79 -11.30
N ASP A 234 0.45 15.09 -11.25
CA ASP A 234 -0.22 15.74 -10.11
C ASP A 234 -0.48 14.77 -8.94
N VAL A 235 -0.25 13.46 -9.13
CA VAL A 235 -0.39 12.43 -8.10
C VAL A 235 0.88 11.58 -7.96
N ILE A 236 1.28 10.92 -9.05
CA ILE A 236 2.40 9.96 -9.06
C ILE A 236 3.09 9.94 -10.43
N ALA A 237 4.42 9.99 -10.43
CA ALA A 237 5.22 9.89 -11.64
C ALA A 237 5.42 8.43 -12.07
N LEU A 238 5.65 8.18 -13.36
CA LEU A 238 5.96 6.83 -13.86
C LEU A 238 7.24 6.25 -13.24
N HIS A 239 8.23 7.10 -12.94
CA HIS A 239 9.43 6.71 -12.21
C HIS A 239 9.07 6.11 -10.84
N ASP A 240 8.17 6.74 -10.08
CA ASP A 240 7.70 6.23 -8.78
C ASP A 240 6.97 4.90 -8.93
N VAL A 241 6.20 4.72 -10.01
CA VAL A 241 5.53 3.45 -10.29
C VAL A 241 6.56 2.33 -10.50
N ALA A 242 7.67 2.58 -11.21
CA ALA A 242 8.78 1.64 -11.32
C ALA A 242 9.40 1.32 -9.96
N VAL A 243 9.73 2.33 -9.16
CA VAL A 243 10.35 2.17 -7.83
C VAL A 243 9.44 1.42 -6.87
N TYR A 244 8.22 1.91 -6.66
CA TYR A 244 7.25 1.33 -5.73
C TYR A 244 6.84 -0.08 -6.18
N GLY A 245 6.61 -0.26 -7.48
CA GLY A 245 6.26 -1.55 -8.06
C GLY A 245 7.37 -2.58 -7.87
N SER A 246 8.62 -2.20 -8.12
CA SER A 246 9.79 -3.10 -8.01
C SER A 246 10.07 -3.49 -6.56
N LEU A 247 10.08 -2.52 -5.63
CA LEU A 247 10.33 -2.81 -4.21
C LEU A 247 9.22 -3.67 -3.61
N CYS A 248 7.96 -3.34 -3.88
CA CYS A 248 6.84 -4.16 -3.43
C CYS A 248 6.89 -5.57 -4.06
N ALA A 249 7.25 -5.67 -5.35
CA ALA A 249 7.38 -6.95 -6.03
C ALA A 249 8.49 -7.82 -5.42
N LEU A 250 9.67 -7.25 -5.19
CA LEU A 250 10.79 -7.95 -4.56
C LEU A 250 10.47 -8.40 -3.14
N ALA A 251 9.74 -7.58 -2.37
CA ALA A 251 9.37 -7.93 -1.01
C ALA A 251 8.34 -9.07 -0.93
N SER A 252 7.51 -9.29 -1.96
CA SER A 252 6.26 -10.08 -1.79
C SER A 252 5.84 -11.05 -2.90
N LEU A 253 6.27 -10.87 -4.15
CA LEU A 253 5.89 -11.73 -5.28
C LEU A 253 6.84 -12.90 -5.42
N ASP A 254 6.38 -14.15 -5.52
CA ASP A 254 7.27 -15.30 -5.65
C ASP A 254 8.13 -15.27 -6.94
N ARG A 255 9.05 -16.24 -7.11
CA ARG A 255 9.97 -16.25 -8.26
C ARG A 255 9.25 -16.33 -9.60
N SER A 256 8.10 -17.03 -9.66
CA SER A 256 7.30 -17.16 -10.88
C SER A 256 6.49 -15.90 -11.17
N GLU A 257 5.89 -15.30 -10.13
CA GLU A 257 5.17 -14.03 -10.21
C GLU A 257 6.11 -12.89 -10.60
N LEU A 258 7.31 -12.84 -10.03
CA LEU A 258 8.32 -11.82 -10.37
C LEU A 258 8.73 -11.91 -11.85
N ARG A 259 8.93 -13.13 -12.35
CA ARG A 259 9.22 -13.33 -13.78
C ARG A 259 8.08 -12.85 -14.67
N THR A 260 6.86 -13.30 -14.38
CA THR A 260 5.70 -13.05 -15.24
C THR A 260 5.22 -11.60 -15.20
N LYS A 261 5.14 -10.99 -14.01
CA LYS A 261 4.58 -9.64 -13.83
C LYS A 261 5.58 -8.50 -13.97
N VAL A 262 6.88 -8.75 -13.76
CA VAL A 262 7.91 -7.69 -13.80
C VAL A 262 8.86 -7.90 -14.97
N ILE A 263 9.54 -9.05 -15.05
CA ILE A 263 10.64 -9.26 -16.01
C ILE A 263 10.13 -9.48 -17.45
N SER A 264 9.08 -10.28 -17.60
CA SER A 264 8.50 -10.64 -18.90
C SER A 264 7.32 -9.74 -19.32
N ASN A 265 6.89 -8.83 -18.44
CA ASN A 265 5.82 -7.88 -18.73
C ASN A 265 6.38 -6.71 -19.54
N ILE A 266 5.99 -6.61 -20.80
CA ILE A 266 6.53 -5.62 -21.75
C ILE A 266 6.22 -4.19 -21.26
N GLY A 267 4.98 -3.92 -20.82
CA GLY A 267 4.57 -2.59 -20.37
C GLY A 267 5.35 -2.14 -19.13
N PHE A 268 5.45 -3.00 -18.12
CA PHE A 268 6.21 -2.65 -16.91
C PHE A 268 7.73 -2.60 -17.16
N ARG A 269 8.24 -3.41 -18.09
CA ARG A 269 9.65 -3.35 -18.50
C ARG A 269 10.01 -2.01 -19.12
N GLU A 270 9.12 -1.42 -19.93
CA GLU A 270 9.32 -0.07 -20.46
C GLU A 270 9.36 0.99 -19.36
N ILE A 271 8.47 0.89 -18.37
CA ILE A 271 8.50 1.78 -17.20
C ILE A 271 9.80 1.59 -16.38
N LEU A 272 10.30 0.36 -16.26
CA LEU A 272 11.57 0.08 -15.58
C LEU A 272 12.81 0.67 -16.27
N GLU A 273 12.74 0.97 -17.57
CA GLU A 273 13.84 1.69 -18.24
C GLU A 273 14.02 3.12 -17.71
N LEU A 274 12.99 3.71 -17.09
CA LEU A 274 13.06 5.01 -16.43
C LEU A 274 13.85 4.97 -15.12
N ALA A 275 13.99 3.80 -14.49
CA ALA A 275 14.68 3.59 -13.22
C ALA A 275 15.70 2.43 -13.36
N PRO A 276 16.84 2.65 -14.05
CA PRO A 276 17.82 1.61 -14.35
C PRO A 276 18.36 0.90 -13.11
N GLU A 277 18.46 1.59 -11.98
CA GLU A 277 18.83 1.06 -10.67
C GLU A 277 17.86 -0.02 -10.19
N MET A 278 16.55 0.17 -10.37
CA MET A 278 15.53 -0.80 -9.99
C MET A 278 15.55 -2.01 -10.92
N ARG A 279 15.80 -1.78 -12.21
CA ARG A 279 15.98 -2.85 -13.19
C ARG A 279 17.17 -3.73 -12.82
N GLU A 280 18.33 -3.14 -12.53
CA GLU A 280 19.51 -3.89 -12.08
C GLU A 280 19.21 -4.69 -10.81
N LEU A 281 18.60 -4.04 -9.81
CA LEU A 281 18.19 -4.69 -8.55
C LEU A 281 17.31 -5.92 -8.79
N VAL A 282 16.26 -5.80 -9.61
CA VAL A 282 15.34 -6.90 -9.92
C VAL A 282 16.05 -8.04 -10.64
N HIS A 283 16.91 -7.73 -11.61
CA HIS A 283 17.66 -8.74 -12.36
C HIS A 283 18.70 -9.45 -11.48
N SER A 284 19.47 -8.72 -10.67
CA SER A 284 20.43 -9.31 -9.73
C SER A 284 19.74 -10.20 -8.70
N PHE A 285 18.59 -9.78 -8.16
CA PHE A 285 17.81 -10.59 -7.23
C PHE A 285 17.27 -11.87 -7.90
N TYR A 286 16.73 -11.76 -9.10
CA TYR A 286 16.21 -12.92 -9.84
C TYR A 286 17.32 -13.90 -10.23
N ASN A 287 18.52 -13.42 -10.58
CA ASN A 287 19.68 -14.25 -10.90
C ASN A 287 20.43 -14.76 -9.66
N SER A 288 19.88 -14.59 -8.46
CA SER A 288 20.48 -15.02 -7.18
C SER A 288 21.84 -14.36 -6.87
N GLN A 289 22.11 -13.19 -7.45
CA GLN A 289 23.29 -12.37 -7.19
C GLN A 289 23.01 -11.41 -6.02
N TYR A 290 22.76 -11.98 -4.83
CA TYR A 290 22.26 -11.22 -3.67
C TYR A 290 23.25 -10.15 -3.17
N ALA A 291 24.56 -10.37 -3.30
CA ALA A 291 25.55 -9.37 -2.89
C ALA A 291 25.44 -8.07 -3.70
N ALA A 292 25.22 -8.18 -5.02
CA ALA A 292 25.01 -7.03 -5.89
C ALA A 292 23.65 -6.38 -5.64
N ALA A 293 22.59 -7.19 -5.52
CA ALA A 293 21.24 -6.71 -5.23
C ALA A 293 21.18 -5.91 -3.91
N LEU A 294 21.78 -6.42 -2.83
CA LEU A 294 21.78 -5.74 -1.54
C LEU A 294 22.63 -4.46 -1.55
N ARG A 295 23.76 -4.43 -2.27
CA ARG A 295 24.53 -3.19 -2.44
C ARG A 295 23.73 -2.11 -3.18
N CYS A 296 23.05 -2.49 -4.26
CA CYS A 296 22.16 -1.59 -4.99
C CYS A 296 21.04 -1.07 -4.06
N LEU A 297 20.43 -1.97 -3.28
CA LEU A 297 19.38 -1.61 -2.32
C LEU A 297 19.88 -0.64 -1.24
N ASP A 298 21.08 -0.86 -0.69
CA ASP A 298 21.68 0.03 0.31
C ASP A 298 22.02 1.41 -0.28
N ALA A 299 22.51 1.47 -1.52
CA ALA A 299 22.80 2.71 -2.22
C ALA A 299 21.54 3.56 -2.46
N LEU A 300 20.38 2.92 -2.64
CA LEU A 300 19.09 3.59 -2.86
C LEU A 300 18.42 4.06 -1.57
N LYS A 301 18.81 3.52 -0.42
CA LYS A 301 18.15 3.80 0.86
C LYS A 301 18.05 5.30 1.18
N PRO A 302 19.09 6.13 0.98
CA PRO A 302 19.02 7.56 1.31
C PRO A 302 17.97 8.32 0.50
N SER A 303 17.83 8.03 -0.80
CA SER A 303 16.84 8.71 -1.66
C SER A 303 15.42 8.25 -1.33
N LEU A 304 15.21 6.96 -1.09
CA LEU A 304 13.89 6.40 -0.75
C LEU A 304 13.37 6.89 0.61
N LEU A 305 14.25 7.27 1.54
CA LEU A 305 13.84 7.88 2.82
C LEU A 305 13.33 9.32 2.68
N LEU A 306 13.63 9.98 1.56
CA LEU A 306 13.13 11.32 1.22
C LEU A 306 11.80 11.28 0.45
N ASP A 307 11.28 10.09 0.14
CA ASP A 307 10.02 9.93 -0.57
C ASP A 307 8.80 10.02 0.37
N VAL A 308 7.79 10.81 -0.05
CA VAL A 308 6.57 11.08 0.72
C VAL A 308 5.80 9.82 1.09
N HIS A 309 5.68 8.87 0.16
CA HIS A 309 4.79 7.72 0.33
C HIS A 309 5.53 6.50 0.86
N LEU A 310 6.79 6.35 0.47
CA LEU A 310 7.59 5.15 0.72
C LEU A 310 8.38 5.21 2.02
N SER A 311 8.83 6.39 2.46
CA SER A 311 9.75 6.59 3.59
C SER A 311 9.39 5.75 4.84
N ASP A 312 8.12 5.74 5.24
CA ASP A 312 7.64 4.99 6.40
C ASP A 312 7.70 3.46 6.21
N SER A 313 7.61 3.00 4.97
CA SER A 313 7.60 1.58 4.58
C SER A 313 8.99 1.04 4.23
N VAL A 314 9.98 1.91 3.98
CA VAL A 314 11.36 1.53 3.60
C VAL A 314 11.95 0.47 4.56
N PRO A 315 11.95 0.66 5.90
CA PRO A 315 12.57 -0.32 6.80
C PRO A 315 11.91 -1.71 6.69
N GLN A 316 10.58 -1.74 6.59
CA GLN A 316 9.82 -2.98 6.49
C GLN A 316 10.05 -3.68 5.14
N LEU A 317 10.05 -2.93 4.03
CA LEU A 317 10.32 -3.49 2.70
C LEU A 317 11.73 -4.07 2.61
N TYR A 318 12.73 -3.37 3.15
CA TYR A 318 14.12 -3.83 3.17
C TYR A 318 14.28 -5.11 3.98
N ALA A 319 13.67 -5.17 5.16
CA ALA A 319 13.66 -6.38 5.99
C ALA A 319 13.00 -7.56 5.26
N LEU A 320 11.85 -7.35 4.58
CA LEU A 320 11.15 -8.38 3.81
C LEU A 320 11.97 -8.87 2.60
N ILE A 321 12.60 -7.96 1.85
CA ILE A 321 13.46 -8.32 0.71
C ILE A 321 14.64 -9.17 1.19
N ARG A 322 15.30 -8.74 2.29
CA ARG A 322 16.43 -9.47 2.86
C ARG A 322 16.02 -10.84 3.42
N HIS A 323 14.94 -10.90 4.21
CA HIS A 323 14.33 -12.13 4.72
C HIS A 323 14.09 -13.12 3.57
N ARG A 324 13.50 -12.64 2.48
CA ARG A 324 13.18 -13.47 1.33
C ARG A 324 14.41 -13.94 0.57
N ALA A 325 15.41 -13.09 0.39
CA ALA A 325 16.69 -13.48 -0.21
C ALA A 325 17.35 -14.60 0.59
N LEU A 326 17.35 -14.53 1.94
CA LEU A 326 17.90 -15.56 2.82
C LEU A 326 17.18 -16.91 2.61
N CYS A 327 15.85 -16.92 2.61
CA CYS A 327 15.07 -18.13 2.37
C CYS A 327 15.37 -18.73 0.98
N GLN A 328 15.39 -17.90 -0.07
CA GLN A 328 15.62 -18.34 -1.44
C GLN A 328 17.06 -18.85 -1.66
N TYR A 329 18.04 -18.29 -0.95
CA TYR A 329 19.43 -18.75 -1.00
C TYR A 329 19.58 -20.15 -0.40
N VAL A 330 18.93 -20.43 0.74
CA VAL A 330 19.07 -21.72 1.44
C VAL A 330 18.26 -22.84 0.77
N GLN A 331 17.12 -22.51 0.16
CA GLN A 331 16.17 -23.48 -0.39
C GLN A 331 16.76 -24.61 -1.28
N PRO A 332 17.71 -24.36 -2.21
CA PRO A 332 18.26 -25.42 -3.05
C PRO A 332 19.35 -26.28 -2.39
N PHE A 333 19.83 -25.94 -1.18
CA PHE A 333 20.98 -26.60 -0.56
C PHE A 333 20.57 -27.50 0.61
N SER A 334 21.23 -28.66 0.74
CA SER A 334 21.12 -29.52 1.92
C SER A 334 22.01 -29.06 3.09
N SER A 335 23.14 -28.43 2.77
CA SER A 335 24.02 -27.79 3.74
C SER A 335 24.64 -26.52 3.14
N VAL A 336 24.85 -25.50 3.98
CA VAL A 336 25.37 -24.19 3.57
C VAL A 336 26.47 -23.76 4.54
N ASN A 337 27.63 -23.37 4.01
CA ASN A 337 28.70 -22.76 4.81
C ASN A 337 28.35 -21.30 5.12
N LEU A 338 28.29 -20.95 6.41
CA LEU A 338 27.88 -19.62 6.85
C LEU A 338 28.87 -18.52 6.47
N ALA A 339 30.17 -18.81 6.34
CA ALA A 339 31.16 -17.82 5.91
C ALA A 339 30.96 -17.43 4.44
N ALA A 340 30.69 -18.41 3.57
CA ALA A 340 30.38 -18.14 2.16
C ALA A 340 29.04 -17.38 2.01
N MET A 341 28.04 -17.76 2.80
CA MET A 341 26.76 -17.06 2.82
C MET A 341 26.88 -15.63 3.35
N ALA A 342 27.70 -15.40 4.37
CA ALA A 342 27.96 -14.07 4.94
C ALA A 342 28.52 -13.09 3.88
N VAL A 343 29.46 -13.56 3.06
CA VAL A 343 29.99 -12.80 1.91
C VAL A 343 28.89 -12.50 0.88
N ALA A 344 28.04 -13.49 0.57
CA ALA A 344 26.94 -13.31 -0.39
C ALA A 344 25.86 -12.32 0.08
N PHE A 345 25.75 -12.05 1.38
CA PHE A 345 24.75 -11.16 1.99
C PHE A 345 25.32 -9.85 2.53
N ASN A 346 26.61 -9.57 2.26
CA ASN A 346 27.35 -8.41 2.76
C ASN A 346 27.23 -8.21 4.28
N THR A 347 27.28 -9.29 5.06
CA THR A 347 27.15 -9.22 6.53
C THR A 347 28.17 -10.07 7.25
N ALA A 348 28.47 -9.75 8.51
CA ALA A 348 29.31 -10.58 9.36
C ALA A 348 28.60 -11.91 9.71
N VAL A 349 29.37 -12.97 9.94
CA VAL A 349 28.86 -14.31 10.27
C VAL A 349 27.98 -14.29 11.53
N GLY A 350 28.39 -13.56 12.58
CA GLY A 350 27.61 -13.49 13.83
C GLY A 350 26.23 -12.84 13.66
N GLU A 351 26.11 -11.81 12.82
CA GLU A 351 24.82 -11.17 12.53
C GLU A 351 23.97 -12.05 11.60
N LEU A 352 24.60 -12.74 10.64
CA LEU A 352 23.90 -13.72 9.81
C LEU A 352 23.32 -14.87 10.65
N GLU A 353 24.05 -15.36 11.64
CA GLU A 353 23.58 -16.40 12.57
C GLU A 353 22.33 -15.97 13.34
N LYS A 354 22.34 -14.75 13.89
CA LYS A 354 21.16 -14.19 14.58
C LYS A 354 19.95 -14.09 13.64
N GLN A 355 20.16 -13.60 12.42
CA GLN A 355 19.10 -13.47 11.42
C GLN A 355 18.54 -14.85 11.04
N LEU A 356 19.40 -15.83 10.72
CA LEU A 356 18.98 -17.19 10.40
C LEU A 356 18.26 -17.87 11.58
N ALA A 357 18.72 -17.65 12.81
CA ALA A 357 18.03 -18.16 14.00
C ALA A 357 16.60 -17.61 14.11
N GLY A 358 16.40 -16.31 13.86
CA GLY A 358 15.07 -15.70 13.75
C GLY A 358 14.20 -16.39 12.71
N LEU A 359 14.73 -16.58 11.50
CA LEU A 359 14.01 -17.24 10.39
C LEU A 359 13.63 -18.70 10.69
N ILE A 360 14.47 -19.41 11.45
CA ILE A 360 14.19 -20.78 11.88
C ILE A 360 13.10 -20.80 12.96
N MET A 361 13.16 -19.86 13.92
CA MET A 361 12.12 -19.73 14.95
C MET A 361 10.76 -19.36 14.36
N ASP A 362 10.73 -18.49 13.35
CA ASP A 362 9.52 -18.09 12.63
C ASP A 362 9.00 -19.20 11.68
N GLY A 363 9.75 -20.28 11.51
CA GLY A 363 9.39 -21.40 10.63
C GLY A 363 9.55 -21.11 9.14
N ALA A 364 10.15 -19.97 8.77
CA ALA A 364 10.40 -19.61 7.38
C ALA A 364 11.49 -20.48 6.74
N ILE A 365 12.47 -20.94 7.53
CA ILE A 365 13.54 -21.85 7.10
C ILE A 365 13.53 -23.11 7.98
N SER A 366 13.35 -24.27 7.36
CA SER A 366 13.50 -25.57 8.03
C SER A 366 14.96 -26.02 8.03
N ALA A 367 15.76 -25.51 8.96
CA ALA A 367 17.18 -25.82 9.08
C ALA A 367 17.67 -25.83 10.53
N ARG A 368 18.88 -26.36 10.76
CA ARG A 368 19.59 -26.33 12.04
C ARG A 368 20.98 -25.72 11.84
N ILE A 369 21.38 -24.84 12.75
CA ILE A 369 22.69 -24.18 12.73
C ILE A 369 23.66 -24.99 13.58
N ASP A 370 24.76 -25.45 12.99
CA ASP A 370 25.94 -25.90 13.73
C ASP A 370 26.89 -24.70 13.93
N SER A 371 26.88 -24.15 15.14
CA SER A 371 27.72 -23.01 15.49
C SER A 371 29.20 -23.36 15.66
N ALA A 372 29.57 -24.63 15.85
CA ALA A 372 30.96 -25.02 16.02
C ALA A 372 31.68 -25.04 14.66
N THR A 373 31.04 -25.63 13.65
CA THR A 373 31.59 -25.72 12.29
C THR A 373 31.16 -24.57 11.38
N LYS A 374 30.22 -23.73 11.84
CA LYS A 374 29.63 -22.62 11.09
C LYS A 374 28.97 -23.10 9.79
N VAL A 375 28.16 -24.15 9.91
CA VAL A 375 27.40 -24.77 8.81
C VAL A 375 25.92 -24.82 9.16
N LEU A 376 25.06 -24.45 8.21
CA LEU A 376 23.62 -24.61 8.28
C LEU A 376 23.23 -25.92 7.58
N TYR A 377 22.51 -26.81 8.28
CA TYR A 377 22.00 -28.05 7.72
C TYR A 377 20.48 -27.97 7.52
N ALA A 378 20.00 -28.28 6.32
CA ALA A 378 18.57 -28.36 6.04
C ALA A 378 17.95 -29.50 6.87
N SER A 379 16.90 -29.16 7.63
CA SER A 379 16.18 -30.12 8.45
C SER A 379 15.18 -30.86 7.56
N LYS A 380 15.46 -32.14 7.29
CA LYS A 380 14.48 -33.05 6.69
C LYS A 380 13.56 -33.55 7.80
N ALA A 381 12.43 -32.89 7.98
CA ALA A 381 11.38 -33.44 8.83
C ALA A 381 10.87 -34.74 8.19
N ASP A 382 10.81 -35.82 8.96
CA ASP A 382 10.17 -37.04 8.48
C ASP A 382 8.67 -36.78 8.31
N LEU A 383 8.23 -36.70 7.06
CA LEU A 383 6.83 -36.45 6.70
C LEU A 383 5.91 -37.48 7.34
N ARG A 384 6.36 -38.73 7.45
CA ARG A 384 5.58 -39.81 8.05
C ARG A 384 5.37 -39.54 9.54
N ALA A 385 6.44 -39.40 10.31
CA ALA A 385 6.37 -39.13 11.74
C ALA A 385 5.56 -37.87 12.06
N THR A 386 5.75 -36.80 11.27
CA THR A 386 5.01 -35.54 11.44
C THR A 386 3.51 -35.72 11.17
N THR A 387 3.14 -36.48 10.14
CA THR A 387 1.74 -36.77 9.82
C THR A 387 1.08 -37.61 10.92
N PHE A 388 1.77 -38.64 11.42
CA PHE A 388 1.29 -39.46 12.53
C PHE A 388 1.04 -38.62 13.79
N ALA A 389 2.00 -37.76 14.17
CA ALA A 389 1.86 -36.89 15.33
C ALA A 389 0.65 -35.93 15.19
N LYS A 390 0.46 -35.33 14.00
CA LYS A 390 -0.69 -34.44 13.73
C LYS A 390 -2.03 -35.17 13.82
N VAL A 391 -2.13 -36.37 13.23
CA VAL A 391 -3.36 -37.17 13.28
C VAL A 391 -3.68 -37.60 14.71
N LEU A 392 -2.68 -38.02 15.48
CA LEU A 392 -2.87 -38.41 16.87
C LEU A 392 -3.35 -37.23 17.72
N ALA A 393 -2.71 -36.06 17.60
CA ALA A 393 -3.12 -34.85 18.31
C ALA A 393 -4.55 -34.40 17.95
N ALA A 394 -4.93 -34.49 16.67
CA ALA A 394 -6.29 -34.21 16.23
C ALA A 394 -7.30 -35.20 16.81
N GLY A 395 -6.95 -36.50 16.88
CA GLY A 395 -7.78 -37.53 17.51
C GLY A 395 -7.95 -37.33 19.01
N GLU A 396 -6.89 -36.93 19.72
CA GLU A 396 -6.95 -36.58 21.14
C GLU A 396 -7.82 -35.36 21.40
N ALA A 397 -7.67 -34.30 20.58
CA ALA A 397 -8.51 -33.11 20.65
C ALA A 397 -9.99 -33.45 20.41
N TYR A 398 -10.28 -34.24 19.38
CA TYR A 398 -11.64 -34.70 19.09
C TYR A 398 -12.25 -35.49 20.26
N CYS A 399 -11.48 -36.42 20.84
CA CYS A 399 -11.91 -37.19 22.02
C CYS A 399 -12.22 -36.29 23.21
N ARG A 400 -11.34 -35.31 23.48
CA ARG A 400 -11.52 -34.35 24.58
C ARG A 400 -12.77 -33.51 24.37
N ASP A 401 -12.97 -32.97 23.17
CA ASP A 401 -14.09 -32.08 22.85
C ASP A 401 -15.41 -32.84 22.89
N THR A 402 -15.42 -34.10 22.41
CA THR A 402 -16.58 -35.00 22.52
C THR A 402 -16.93 -35.31 23.98
N ARG A 403 -15.93 -35.58 24.83
CA ARG A 403 -16.15 -35.81 26.27
C ARG A 403 -16.69 -34.55 26.96
N ALA A 404 -16.17 -33.38 26.63
CA ALA A 404 -16.66 -32.11 27.15
C ALA A 404 -18.12 -31.85 26.73
N LEU A 405 -18.46 -32.18 25.48
CA LEU A 405 -19.82 -32.08 24.96
C LEU A 405 -20.79 -33.02 25.68
N LEU A 406 -20.40 -34.29 25.86
CA LEU A 406 -21.19 -35.28 26.61
C LEU A 406 -21.40 -34.85 28.07
N LEU A 407 -20.36 -34.32 28.71
CA LEU A 407 -20.47 -33.79 30.06
C LEU A 407 -21.45 -32.62 30.12
N ARG A 408 -21.38 -31.68 29.18
CA ARG A 408 -22.33 -30.56 29.08
C ARG A 408 -23.76 -31.05 28.87
N ALA A 409 -23.97 -32.03 28.00
CA ALA A 409 -25.29 -32.61 27.77
C ALA A 409 -25.86 -33.23 29.06
N ASN A 410 -25.04 -33.96 29.82
CA ASN A 410 -25.45 -34.53 31.12
C ASN A 410 -25.77 -33.45 32.16
N LEU A 411 -24.97 -32.38 32.25
CA LEU A 411 -25.24 -31.26 33.17
C LEU A 411 -26.57 -30.56 32.84
N VAL A 412 -26.89 -30.40 31.56
CA VAL A 412 -28.17 -29.84 31.12
C VAL A 412 -29.33 -30.78 31.44
N GLN A 413 -29.19 -32.09 31.21
CA GLN A 413 -30.22 -33.08 31.54
C GLN A 413 -30.57 -33.11 33.03
N HIS A 414 -29.58 -32.87 33.89
CA HIS A 414 -29.77 -32.84 35.34
C HIS A 414 -29.98 -31.42 35.92
N ASP A 415 -30.31 -30.43 35.08
CA ASP A 415 -30.59 -29.04 35.47
C ASP A 415 -29.43 -28.33 36.24
N PHE A 416 -28.19 -28.83 36.12
CA PHE A 416 -26.98 -28.17 36.62
C PHE A 416 -26.54 -27.04 35.67
N MET A 417 -27.40 -26.04 35.50
CA MET A 417 -27.10 -24.84 34.71
C MET A 417 -26.93 -23.64 35.63
N GLN A 418 -25.81 -22.93 35.51
CA GLN A 418 -25.62 -21.64 36.17
C GLN A 418 -26.55 -20.62 35.51
N SER A 419 -27.60 -20.21 36.21
CA SER A 419 -28.38 -19.04 35.82
C SER A 419 -27.49 -17.81 35.96
N GLY A 420 -27.16 -17.16 34.85
CA GLY A 420 -26.48 -15.86 34.88
C GLY A 420 -27.30 -14.82 35.66
N PRO A 421 -26.70 -13.69 36.09
CA PRO A 421 -27.32 -12.75 37.04
C PRO A 421 -28.57 -12.01 36.56
N LEU A 422 -29.17 -12.37 35.42
CA LEU A 422 -30.36 -11.72 34.87
C LEU A 422 -31.26 -12.74 34.18
N GLY A 423 -32.42 -12.99 34.78
CA GLY A 423 -33.62 -13.40 34.05
C GLY A 423 -34.08 -14.84 34.28
N GLY A 424 -35.05 -15.02 35.18
CA GLY A 424 -35.95 -16.15 35.13
C GLY A 424 -36.66 -16.17 33.77
N ARG A 425 -36.49 -17.26 33.01
CA ARG A 425 -37.23 -17.51 31.76
C ARG A 425 -37.72 -18.96 31.72
N SER A 426 -38.92 -19.10 31.15
CA SER A 426 -39.80 -20.26 31.21
C SER A 426 -39.21 -21.53 30.58
N LYS A 427 -39.66 -22.70 31.08
CA LYS A 427 -39.23 -24.07 30.68
C LYS A 427 -39.33 -24.35 29.17
N LYS A 428 -40.14 -23.61 28.40
CA LYS A 428 -40.38 -23.86 26.97
C LYS A 428 -39.21 -23.41 26.07
N ASP A 429 -38.49 -22.37 26.45
CA ASP A 429 -37.32 -21.85 25.71
C ASP A 429 -36.05 -22.71 25.90
N ARG A 430 -36.07 -23.67 26.84
CA ARG A 430 -34.88 -24.44 27.26
C ARG A 430 -34.56 -25.64 26.36
N LEU A 431 -35.56 -26.22 25.68
CA LEU A 431 -35.37 -27.41 24.82
C LEU A 431 -34.97 -27.05 23.39
N GLU A 432 -35.48 -25.95 22.83
CA GLU A 432 -35.19 -25.58 21.44
C GLU A 432 -33.75 -25.09 21.24
N ARG A 433 -33.16 -24.35 22.19
CA ARG A 433 -31.77 -23.88 22.05
C ARG A 433 -30.71 -24.97 22.20
N GLY A 434 -31.03 -26.13 22.76
CA GLY A 434 -30.09 -27.24 22.88
C GLY A 434 -29.68 -27.84 21.53
N LEU A 435 -30.50 -27.66 20.48
CA LEU A 435 -30.27 -28.24 19.15
C LEU A 435 -29.63 -27.25 18.17
N TYR A 436 -29.86 -25.95 18.31
CA TYR A 436 -29.32 -24.93 17.40
C TYR A 436 -27.91 -24.44 17.78
N ASP A 437 -27.47 -24.62 19.02
CA ASP A 437 -26.11 -24.28 19.46
C ASP A 437 -25.07 -25.38 19.10
N MET A 438 -25.54 -26.48 18.49
CA MET A 438 -24.72 -27.61 18.03
C MET A 438 -24.08 -27.37 16.64
N GLY A 439 -24.35 -26.22 15.99
CA GLY A 439 -23.83 -25.90 14.65
C GLY A 439 -22.70 -24.86 14.62
N GLY A 440 -22.29 -24.29 15.76
CA GLY A 440 -21.44 -23.09 15.80
C GLY A 440 -19.93 -23.32 16.01
N LEU A 441 -19.49 -24.53 16.33
CA LEU A 441 -18.09 -24.83 16.65
C LEU A 441 -17.54 -25.91 15.72
N GLY A 442 -17.40 -25.56 14.44
CA GLY A 442 -16.89 -26.47 13.41
C GLY A 442 -16.68 -25.84 12.03
N GLY A 443 -16.31 -24.55 11.97
CA GLY A 443 -16.06 -23.82 10.73
C GLY A 443 -14.58 -23.82 10.33
N GLY A 444 -14.01 -25.01 10.06
CA GLY A 444 -12.64 -25.18 9.57
C GLY A 444 -12.63 -26.05 8.30
N GLY A 445 -13.35 -25.63 7.27
CA GLY A 445 -13.45 -26.35 5.99
C GLY A 445 -12.15 -26.29 5.20
N LEU A 446 -11.41 -27.40 5.18
CA LEU A 446 -10.55 -27.78 4.06
C LEU A 446 -11.46 -28.23 2.91
N MET A 447 -11.56 -27.40 1.87
CA MET A 447 -12.09 -27.85 0.58
C MET A 447 -11.09 -28.85 -0.05
N PHE A 448 -11.51 -30.10 -0.18
CA PHE A 448 -11.00 -31.00 -1.22
C PHE A 448 -12.19 -31.45 -2.07
N GLY A 449 -12.19 -31.05 -3.34
CA GLY A 449 -13.12 -31.55 -4.33
C GLY A 449 -12.76 -32.99 -4.71
N MET A 450 -13.76 -33.86 -4.78
CA MET A 450 -13.71 -35.08 -5.58
C MET A 450 -15.03 -35.27 -6.30
N GLY A 451 -14.90 -35.73 -7.55
CA GLY A 451 -15.93 -35.71 -8.58
C GLY A 451 -17.12 -36.62 -8.30
N GLY A 452 -18.25 -36.21 -8.84
CA GLY A 452 -19.46 -37.02 -8.90
C GLY A 452 -19.28 -38.21 -9.84
N MET A 453 -19.59 -39.39 -9.32
CA MET A 453 -19.99 -40.55 -10.11
C MET A 453 -21.44 -40.84 -9.77
N GLY A 454 -22.33 -40.50 -10.70
CA GLY A 454 -23.74 -40.90 -10.66
C GLY A 454 -23.87 -42.36 -11.08
N LEU A 455 -24.43 -43.19 -10.19
CA LEU A 455 -24.96 -44.49 -10.54
C LEU A 455 -26.48 -44.43 -10.41
N GLY A 456 -27.13 -44.52 -11.56
CA GLY A 456 -28.58 -44.59 -11.69
C GLY A 456 -29.11 -45.92 -11.18
N GLY A 457 -30.10 -45.85 -10.30
CA GLY A 457 -30.96 -46.95 -9.92
C GLY A 457 -32.34 -46.76 -10.54
N ARG A 458 -32.59 -47.46 -11.66
CA ARG A 458 -33.93 -47.72 -12.19
C ARG A 458 -34.76 -48.46 -11.14
N SER A 459 -36.00 -48.03 -10.94
CA SER A 459 -37.10 -48.93 -10.59
C SER A 459 -38.29 -48.62 -11.49
N MET A 460 -39.01 -49.69 -11.81
CA MET A 460 -39.78 -49.96 -13.01
C MET A 460 -41.29 -49.98 -12.68
N LEU A 461 -42.12 -49.80 -13.72
CA LEU A 461 -43.56 -50.17 -13.83
C LEU A 461 -44.52 -49.19 -13.13
N VAL A 462 -45.57 -48.65 -13.77
CA VAL A 462 -46.36 -48.97 -14.97
C VAL A 462 -46.66 -47.69 -15.74
#